data_AF-A0A0V1NIU2-F1
#
_entry.id   AF-A0A0V1NIU2-F1
#
_cell.length_a   1.000
_cell.length_b   1.000
_cell.length_c   1.000
_cell.angle_alpha   90.00
_cell.angle_beta   90.00
_cell.angle_gamma   90.00
#
_symmetry.space_group_name_H-M   'P 1'
#
loop_
_entity.id
_entity.type
_entity.pdbx_description
1 polymer ?
#
loop_
_entity_poly.entity_id
_entity_poly.type
_entity_poly.pdbx_seq_one_letter_code
_entity_poly.pdbx_strand_id
1 'polypeptide(L)'
;MERRWSMAVIDGKKHMKRVGELEVLEQDDAGSIQSSVAAITHLAKRKHISDRVKGVRLGILRHLCILLDCSSVMIEKDLLPSRFISVIKALSLFVDDFFDQNPISQISIITAKDKKTDKLVDFTGSARKHKEFLKAIAEEIPSGEFSLQNSLETANEMLRHMPSHSSREVLVIMGSLSTCDPGDIEESLEK
;
A
#
# COMPACT_ATOMS: atom_id res chain seq x y z
N MET A 1 -1.76 28.22 5.13
CA MET A 1 -1.31 27.51 6.35
C MET A 1 -1.69 28.39 7.53
N GLU A 2 -2.87 28.15 8.09
CA GLU A 2 -3.49 29.04 9.07
C GLU A 2 -2.87 28.79 10.46
N ARG A 3 -2.24 29.82 11.04
CA ARG A 3 -1.46 29.71 12.27
C ARG A 3 -2.41 29.70 13.47
N ARG A 4 -2.61 28.53 14.10
CA ARG A 4 -3.51 28.37 15.25
C ARG A 4 -2.75 28.57 16.56
N TRP A 5 -3.21 29.53 17.36
CA TRP A 5 -2.70 29.82 18.69
C TRP A 5 -3.65 29.26 19.75
N SER A 6 -3.11 28.67 20.82
CA SER A 6 -3.90 28.26 21.98
C SER A 6 -3.43 29.02 23.22
N MET A 7 -4.38 29.27 24.13
CA MET A 7 -4.13 30.01 25.36
C MET A 7 -3.97 29.01 26.50
N ALA A 8 -2.76 28.92 27.07
CA ALA A 8 -2.48 28.08 28.23
C ALA A 8 -2.40 28.96 29.49
N VAL A 9 -3.01 28.50 30.59
CA VAL A 9 -2.85 29.16 31.90
C VAL A 9 -1.79 28.40 32.66
N ILE A 10 -0.68 29.06 32.96
CA ILE A 10 0.40 28.50 33.80
C ILE A 10 0.57 29.48 34.96
N ASP A 11 0.43 28.96 36.18
CA ASP A 11 0.62 29.72 37.42
C ASP A 11 -0.27 30.99 37.51
N GLY A 12 -1.55 30.83 37.12
CA GLY A 12 -2.54 31.91 37.11
C GLY A 12 -2.34 32.98 36.01
N LYS A 13 -1.27 32.87 35.20
CA LYS A 13 -0.97 33.81 34.12
C LYS A 13 -1.27 33.20 32.75
N LYS A 14 -2.02 33.93 31.93
CA LYS A 14 -2.36 33.54 30.55
C LYS A 14 -1.14 33.69 29.65
N HIS A 15 -0.69 32.58 29.07
CA HIS A 15 0.39 32.53 28.11
C HIS A 15 -0.14 32.07 26.75
N MET A 16 0.20 32.80 25.70
CA MET A 16 -0.17 32.45 24.34
C MET A 16 0.90 31.54 23.75
N LYS A 17 0.57 30.27 23.52
CA LYS A 17 1.50 29.28 22.98
C LYS A 17 1.17 29.00 21.51
N ARG A 18 2.23 28.79 20.72
CA ARG A 18 2.11 28.25 19.36
C ARG A 18 1.80 26.76 19.49
N VAL A 19 0.67 26.34 18.93
CA VAL A 19 0.37 24.91 18.81
C VAL A 19 1.30 24.35 17.74
N GLY A 20 2.32 23.60 18.15
CA GLY A 20 3.12 22.79 17.24
C GLY A 20 2.41 21.47 16.96
N GLU A 21 2.54 20.92 15.75
CA GLU A 21 1.99 19.61 15.39
C GLU A 21 2.47 18.46 16.30
N LEU A 22 3.59 18.64 17.02
CA LEU A 22 4.09 17.66 17.99
C LEU A 22 3.30 17.58 19.31
N GLU A 23 2.49 18.59 19.67
CA GLU A 23 1.75 18.57 20.95
C GLU A 23 0.50 17.66 20.93
N VAL A 24 0.17 17.04 19.78
CA VAL A 24 -1.02 16.15 19.65
C VAL A 24 -0.72 14.70 20.06
N LEU A 25 0.52 14.38 20.43
CA LEU A 25 0.88 13.06 20.94
C LEU A 25 0.61 12.99 22.44
N GLU A 26 -0.64 12.76 22.83
CA GLU A 26 -0.94 12.37 24.21
C GLU A 26 -0.42 10.94 24.43
N GLN A 27 0.45 10.79 25.42
CA GLN A 27 0.99 9.51 25.85
C GLN A 27 -0.06 8.85 26.76
N ASP A 28 -0.43 7.60 26.50
CA ASP A 28 -1.35 6.88 27.38
C ASP A 28 -0.71 6.61 28.76
N ASP A 29 -1.52 6.28 29.77
CA ASP A 29 -1.07 6.04 31.15
C ASP A 29 -0.04 4.90 31.27
N ALA A 30 0.14 4.10 30.22
CA ALA A 30 1.14 3.03 30.10
C ALA A 30 2.43 3.47 29.38
N GLY A 31 2.54 4.74 28.99
CA GLY A 31 3.73 5.29 28.32
C GLY A 31 3.78 5.04 26.81
N SER A 32 2.71 4.50 26.19
CA SER A 32 2.66 4.14 24.77
C SER A 32 2.03 5.25 23.92
N ILE A 33 2.62 5.48 22.74
CA ILE A 33 2.19 6.47 21.75
C ILE A 33 1.34 5.81 20.64
N GLN A 34 1.22 4.46 20.65
CA GLN A 34 0.62 3.70 19.55
C GLN A 34 -0.89 3.96 19.39
N SER A 35 -1.58 4.16 20.51
CA SER A 35 -3.02 4.46 20.57
C SER A 35 -3.35 5.81 19.92
N SER A 36 -2.56 6.83 20.23
CA SER A 36 -2.69 8.19 19.68
C SER A 36 -2.35 8.25 18.18
N VAL A 37 -1.35 7.50 17.71
CA VAL A 37 -1.03 7.39 16.28
C VAL A 37 -2.16 6.71 15.49
N ALA A 38 -2.76 5.65 16.05
CA ALA A 38 -3.89 4.97 15.43
C ALA A 38 -5.11 5.90 15.30
N ALA A 39 -5.39 6.71 16.32
CA ALA A 39 -6.49 7.69 16.31
C ALA A 39 -6.29 8.78 15.24
N ILE A 40 -5.07 9.34 15.14
CA ILE A 40 -4.71 10.33 14.11
C ILE A 40 -4.85 9.72 12.71
N THR A 41 -4.35 8.50 12.51
CA THR A 41 -4.44 7.79 11.22
C THR A 41 -5.89 7.56 10.83
N HIS A 42 -6.75 7.18 11.78
CA HIS A 42 -8.16 6.96 11.54
C HIS A 42 -8.92 8.25 11.22
N LEU A 43 -8.59 9.37 11.87
CA LEU A 43 -9.13 10.69 11.55
C LEU A 43 -8.73 11.15 10.15
N ALA A 44 -7.46 10.94 9.76
CA ALA A 44 -6.98 11.24 8.42
C ALA A 44 -7.70 10.40 7.36
N LYS A 45 -7.89 9.09 7.60
CA LYS A 45 -8.67 8.19 6.73
C LYS A 45 -10.11 8.68 6.54
N ARG A 46 -10.79 9.10 7.62
CA ARG A 46 -12.17 9.63 7.54
C ARG A 46 -12.28 10.90 6.69
N LYS A 47 -11.29 11.79 6.79
CA LYS A 47 -11.24 13.03 5.99
C LYS A 47 -11.04 12.74 4.50
N HIS A 48 -10.18 11.78 4.14
CA HIS A 48 -10.01 11.37 2.74
C HIS A 48 -11.27 10.72 2.13
N ILE A 49 -12.06 10.00 2.94
CA ILE A 49 -13.33 9.44 2.48
C ILE A 49 -14.37 10.54 2.22
N SER A 50 -14.38 11.61 3.03
CA SER A 50 -15.31 12.75 2.84
C SER A 50 -14.98 13.61 1.63
N ASP A 51 -13.71 13.65 1.22
CA ASP A 51 -13.25 14.44 0.06
C ASP A 51 -13.49 13.73 -1.29
N ARG A 52 -14.13 12.55 -1.32
CA ARG A 52 -14.46 11.86 -2.58
C ARG A 52 -15.43 12.69 -3.43
N VAL A 53 -15.03 12.92 -4.69
CA VAL A 53 -15.88 13.55 -5.72
C VAL A 53 -17.13 12.70 -5.93
N LYS A 54 -18.29 13.24 -5.58
CA LYS A 54 -19.59 12.59 -5.83
C LYS A 54 -19.93 12.64 -7.32
N GLY A 55 -20.44 11.56 -7.88
CA GLY A 55 -20.97 11.52 -9.26
C GLY A 55 -20.11 10.83 -10.31
N VAL A 56 -19.05 10.12 -9.94
CA VAL A 56 -18.26 9.30 -10.88
C VAL A 56 -18.88 7.91 -11.03
N ARG A 57 -18.90 7.36 -12.25
CA ARG A 57 -19.34 5.98 -12.53
C ARG A 57 -18.31 5.02 -11.91
N LEU A 58 -18.56 4.58 -10.68
CA LEU A 58 -17.66 3.69 -9.95
C LEU A 58 -17.74 2.28 -10.55
N GLY A 59 -16.58 1.70 -10.87
CA GLY A 59 -16.46 0.27 -11.16
C GLY A 59 -16.76 -0.51 -9.89
N ILE A 60 -17.98 -1.04 -9.78
CA ILE A 60 -18.43 -1.77 -8.58
C ILE A 60 -17.64 -3.08 -8.42
N LEU A 61 -17.28 -3.71 -9.55
CA LEU A 61 -16.51 -4.95 -9.60
C LEU A 61 -15.07 -4.65 -10.07
N ARG A 62 -14.08 -4.87 -9.18
CA ARG A 62 -12.67 -4.58 -9.42
C ARG A 62 -11.83 -5.85 -9.34
N HIS A 63 -10.94 -6.04 -10.30
CA HIS A 63 -9.88 -7.04 -10.26
C HIS A 63 -8.56 -6.30 -10.18
N LEU A 64 -7.96 -6.32 -8.99
CA LEU A 64 -6.72 -5.63 -8.70
C LEU A 64 -5.55 -6.63 -8.70
N CYS A 65 -4.63 -6.47 -9.65
CA CYS A 65 -3.36 -7.18 -9.64
C CYS A 65 -2.30 -6.32 -8.94
N ILE A 66 -1.63 -6.87 -7.93
CA ILE A 66 -0.60 -6.17 -7.18
C ILE A 66 0.76 -6.75 -7.58
N LEU A 67 1.61 -5.93 -8.19
CA LEU A 67 2.99 -6.27 -8.52
C LEU A 67 3.91 -5.82 -7.39
N LEU A 68 4.59 -6.75 -6.75
CA LEU A 68 5.52 -6.50 -5.64
C LEU A 68 6.96 -6.69 -6.11
N ASP A 69 7.76 -5.63 -5.97
CA ASP A 69 9.21 -5.69 -6.14
C ASP A 69 9.87 -6.50 -5.01
N CYS A 70 10.56 -7.58 -5.38
CA CYS A 70 11.35 -8.44 -4.51
C CYS A 70 12.84 -8.46 -4.91
N SER A 71 13.34 -7.36 -5.49
CA SER A 71 14.76 -7.16 -5.83
C SER A 71 15.66 -6.94 -4.61
N SER A 72 16.97 -6.97 -4.82
CA SER A 72 17.97 -6.71 -3.77
C SER A 72 17.83 -5.34 -3.09
N VAL A 73 17.32 -4.33 -3.81
CA VAL A 73 17.09 -2.97 -3.29
C VAL A 73 16.08 -2.96 -2.13
N MET A 74 15.19 -3.95 -2.07
CA MET A 74 14.16 -4.04 -1.04
C MET A 74 14.72 -4.47 0.33
N ILE A 75 15.99 -4.89 0.40
CA ILE A 75 16.68 -5.19 1.66
C ILE A 75 17.05 -3.90 2.43
N GLU A 76 17.14 -2.76 1.73
CA GLU A 76 17.54 -1.49 2.34
C GLU A 76 16.64 -1.09 3.53
N LYS A 77 17.25 -0.40 4.51
CA LYS A 77 16.64 -0.16 5.83
C LYS A 77 16.08 1.26 6.02
N ASP A 78 15.74 1.92 4.91
CA ASP A 78 15.10 3.24 4.92
C ASP A 78 13.76 3.22 5.66
N LEU A 79 13.08 2.08 5.60
CA LEU A 79 11.96 1.73 6.46
C LEU A 79 12.41 0.59 7.38
N LEU A 80 12.09 0.68 8.67
CA LEU A 80 12.46 -0.35 9.62
C LEU A 80 11.43 -1.50 9.61
N PRO A 81 11.87 -2.78 9.62
CA PRO A 81 13.26 -3.25 9.66
C PRO A 81 13.98 -3.30 8.30
N SER A 82 13.23 -3.41 7.19
CA SER A 82 13.67 -3.21 5.81
C SER A 82 12.48 -2.77 4.96
N ARG A 83 12.72 -2.15 3.80
CA ARG A 83 11.67 -1.75 2.85
C ARG A 83 10.73 -2.92 2.55
N PHE A 84 11.28 -4.11 2.30
CA PHE A 84 10.52 -5.32 2.01
C PHE A 84 9.53 -5.70 3.12
N ILE A 85 10.01 -5.84 4.36
CA ILE A 85 9.17 -6.25 5.48
C ILE A 85 8.12 -5.19 5.80
N SER A 86 8.49 -3.90 5.69
CA SER A 86 7.56 -2.79 5.89
C SER A 86 6.45 -2.79 4.83
N VAL A 87 6.78 -3.02 3.56
CA VAL A 87 5.81 -3.13 2.46
C VAL A 87 4.89 -4.34 2.66
N ILE A 88 5.40 -5.51 3.01
CA ILE A 88 4.56 -6.69 3.27
C ILE A 88 3.55 -6.42 4.39
N LYS A 89 3.98 -5.78 5.48
CA LYS A 89 3.09 -5.42 6.59
C LYS A 89 2.02 -4.42 6.14
N ALA A 90 2.40 -3.39 5.40
CA ALA A 90 1.47 -2.40 4.86
C ALA A 90 0.48 -3.06 3.88
N LEU A 91 0.95 -3.99 3.05
CA LEU A 91 0.14 -4.71 2.09
C LEU A 91 -0.86 -5.65 2.77
N SER A 92 -0.47 -6.30 3.86
CA SER A 92 -1.36 -7.13 4.68
C SER A 92 -2.53 -6.31 5.27
N LEU A 93 -2.25 -5.08 5.73
CA LEU A 93 -3.28 -4.15 6.19
C LEU A 93 -4.14 -3.63 5.03
N PHE A 94 -3.51 -3.33 3.89
CA PHE A 94 -4.22 -2.91 2.68
C PHE A 94 -5.21 -3.98 2.20
N VAL A 95 -4.84 -5.26 2.24
CA VAL A 95 -5.74 -6.36 1.86
C VAL A 95 -7.02 -6.36 2.70
N ASP A 96 -6.90 -6.21 4.02
CA ASP A 96 -8.07 -6.14 4.91
C ASP A 96 -8.92 -4.89 4.59
N ASP A 97 -8.30 -3.71 4.55
CA ASP A 97 -8.97 -2.43 4.24
C ASP A 97 -9.63 -2.44 2.85
N PHE A 98 -9.02 -3.11 1.87
CA PHE A 98 -9.52 -3.21 0.51
C PHE A 98 -10.78 -4.06 0.44
N PHE A 99 -10.78 -5.25 1.06
CA PHE A 99 -11.95 -6.13 1.06
C PHE A 99 -13.10 -5.56 1.91
N ASP A 100 -12.80 -4.84 3.00
CA ASP A 100 -13.80 -4.13 3.79
C ASP A 100 -14.54 -3.06 2.97
N GLN A 101 -13.82 -2.35 2.10
CA GLN A 101 -14.42 -1.33 1.22
C GLN A 101 -14.99 -1.89 -0.09
N ASN A 102 -14.51 -3.06 -0.54
CA ASN A 102 -14.81 -3.62 -1.85
C ASN A 102 -15.11 -5.14 -1.74
N PRO A 103 -16.22 -5.56 -1.12
CA PRO A 103 -16.47 -6.95 -0.73
C PRO A 103 -16.62 -7.94 -1.90
N ILE A 104 -16.98 -7.46 -3.08
CA ILE A 104 -17.12 -8.29 -4.29
C ILE A 104 -15.89 -8.26 -5.21
N SER A 105 -14.88 -7.47 -4.86
CA SER A 105 -13.66 -7.33 -5.66
C SER A 105 -12.74 -8.52 -5.44
N GLN A 106 -11.77 -8.68 -6.34
CA GLN A 106 -10.75 -9.73 -6.24
C GLN A 106 -9.37 -9.10 -6.30
N ILE A 107 -8.45 -9.66 -5.52
CA ILE A 107 -7.03 -9.31 -5.57
C ILE A 107 -6.26 -10.51 -6.12
N SER A 108 -5.20 -10.23 -6.88
CA SER A 108 -4.09 -11.12 -7.18
C SER A 108 -2.79 -10.42 -6.75
N ILE A 109 -1.80 -11.18 -6.28
CA ILE A 109 -0.49 -10.66 -5.90
C ILE A 109 0.56 -11.41 -6.71
N ILE A 110 1.48 -10.69 -7.34
CA ILE A 110 2.59 -11.19 -8.12
C ILE A 110 3.89 -10.64 -7.53
N THR A 111 4.90 -11.48 -7.35
CA THR A 111 6.23 -11.05 -6.91
C THR A 111 7.23 -11.07 -8.06
N ALA A 112 7.99 -10.00 -8.20
CA ALA A 112 9.01 -9.84 -9.24
C ALA A 112 10.41 -9.94 -8.62
N LYS A 113 11.18 -10.93 -9.05
CA LYS A 113 12.50 -11.26 -8.50
C LYS A 113 13.40 -11.75 -9.62
N ASP A 114 14.66 -11.31 -9.61
CA ASP A 114 15.68 -11.73 -10.58
C ASP A 114 15.21 -11.65 -12.05
N LYS A 115 14.67 -10.48 -12.43
CA LYS A 115 14.17 -10.15 -13.77
C LYS A 115 12.99 -11.02 -14.22
N LYS A 116 12.34 -11.75 -13.33
CA LYS A 116 11.22 -12.64 -13.64
C LYS A 116 10.09 -12.46 -12.66
N THR A 117 8.90 -12.89 -13.10
CA THR A 117 7.80 -13.18 -12.19
C THR A 117 8.11 -14.49 -11.46
N ASP A 118 8.21 -14.44 -10.14
CA ASP A 118 8.64 -15.59 -9.32
C ASP A 118 7.44 -16.36 -8.76
N LYS A 119 6.50 -15.66 -8.13
CA LYS A 119 5.34 -16.26 -7.47
C LYS A 119 4.10 -15.43 -7.69
N LEU A 120 2.96 -16.11 -7.64
CA LEU A 120 1.66 -15.44 -7.75
C LEU A 120 0.60 -16.12 -6.89
N VAL A 121 -0.39 -15.33 -6.48
CA VAL A 121 -1.69 -15.79 -6.01
C VAL A 121 -2.72 -15.40 -7.06
N ASP A 122 -3.50 -16.36 -7.53
CA ASP A 122 -4.59 -16.11 -8.47
C ASP A 122 -5.64 -15.15 -7.90
N PHE A 123 -6.43 -14.55 -8.80
CA PHE A 123 -7.52 -13.68 -8.40
C PHE A 123 -8.50 -14.39 -7.46
N THR A 124 -8.57 -13.90 -6.23
CA THR A 124 -9.45 -14.44 -5.20
C THR A 124 -9.96 -13.34 -4.28
N GLY A 125 -11.20 -13.48 -3.82
CA GLY A 125 -11.82 -12.64 -2.79
C GLY A 125 -11.43 -13.05 -1.36
N SER A 126 -10.51 -13.99 -1.18
CA SER A 126 -10.12 -14.48 0.15
C SER A 126 -8.92 -13.71 0.70
N ALA A 127 -9.18 -12.77 1.62
CA ALA A 127 -8.14 -12.04 2.36
C ALA A 127 -7.15 -12.99 3.05
N ARG A 128 -7.65 -14.12 3.57
CA ARG A 128 -6.83 -15.14 4.24
C ARG A 128 -5.74 -15.71 3.33
N LYS A 129 -6.07 -16.09 2.09
CA LYS A 129 -5.10 -16.65 1.14
C LYS A 129 -3.99 -15.64 0.82
N HIS A 130 -4.35 -14.39 0.60
CA HIS A 130 -3.39 -13.31 0.36
C HIS A 130 -2.47 -13.10 1.55
N LYS A 131 -2.99 -13.11 2.78
CA LYS A 131 -2.18 -12.92 3.98
C LYS A 131 -1.27 -14.11 4.28
N GLU A 132 -1.73 -15.33 4.03
CA GLU A 132 -0.89 -16.54 4.12
C GLU A 132 0.26 -16.47 3.11
N PHE A 133 -0.01 -16.05 1.87
CA PHE A 133 1.02 -15.81 0.86
C PHE A 133 2.01 -14.72 1.29
N LEU A 134 1.51 -13.56 1.74
CA LEU A 134 2.34 -12.45 2.22
C LEU A 134 3.24 -12.86 3.39
N LYS A 135 2.74 -13.72 4.28
CA LYS A 135 3.53 -14.28 5.39
C LYS A 135 4.63 -15.20 4.85
N ALA A 136 4.31 -16.07 3.89
CA ALA A 136 5.28 -16.98 3.30
C ALA A 136 6.41 -16.25 2.58
N ILE A 137 6.10 -15.21 1.79
CA ILE A 137 7.14 -14.42 1.10
C ILE A 137 7.98 -13.57 2.07
N ALA A 138 7.46 -13.23 3.25
CA ALA A 138 8.20 -12.46 4.26
C ALA A 138 9.39 -13.21 4.86
N GLU A 139 9.37 -14.54 4.77
CA GLU A 139 10.47 -15.41 5.23
C GLU A 139 11.61 -15.49 4.21
N GLU A 140 11.40 -14.97 3.00
CA GLU A 140 12.38 -15.00 1.93
C GLU A 140 13.24 -13.74 1.88
N ILE A 141 14.42 -13.90 1.28
CA ILE A 141 15.35 -12.80 1.06
C ILE A 141 15.11 -12.26 -0.36
N PRO A 142 14.72 -10.97 -0.51
CA PRO A 142 14.67 -10.29 -1.80
C PRO A 142 16.03 -10.33 -2.48
N SER A 143 16.08 -10.53 -3.80
CA SER A 143 17.36 -10.61 -4.52
C SER A 143 17.18 -10.39 -6.02
N GLY A 144 18.30 -10.19 -6.72
CA GLY A 144 18.28 -9.93 -8.16
C GLY A 144 17.68 -8.55 -8.48
N GLU A 145 17.26 -8.39 -9.72
CA GLU A 145 16.77 -7.11 -10.27
C GLU A 145 15.26 -7.17 -10.55
N PHE A 146 14.60 -6.01 -10.55
CA PHE A 146 13.18 -5.89 -10.86
C PHE A 146 12.94 -5.77 -12.37
N SER A 147 11.99 -6.54 -12.92
CA SER A 147 11.51 -6.39 -14.30
C SER A 147 10.03 -6.01 -14.30
N LEU A 148 9.73 -4.79 -14.75
CA LEU A 148 8.37 -4.29 -14.84
C LEU A 148 7.65 -4.92 -16.03
N GLN A 149 8.32 -5.07 -17.17
CA GLN A 149 7.74 -5.65 -18.38
C GLN A 149 7.23 -7.07 -18.13
N ASN A 150 8.06 -7.97 -17.62
CA ASN A 150 7.66 -9.37 -17.38
C ASN A 150 6.50 -9.47 -16.37
N SER A 151 6.52 -8.59 -15.36
CA SER A 151 5.47 -8.52 -14.35
C SER A 151 4.14 -8.03 -14.94
N LEU A 152 4.19 -6.99 -15.79
CA LEU A 152 3.02 -6.46 -16.49
C LEU A 152 2.45 -7.45 -17.51
N GLU A 153 3.31 -8.17 -18.24
CA GLU A 153 2.86 -9.20 -19.19
C GLU A 153 2.10 -10.32 -18.49
N THR A 154 2.63 -10.77 -17.34
CA THR A 154 1.96 -11.77 -16.50
C THR A 154 0.61 -11.22 -15.99
N ALA A 155 0.58 -9.99 -15.47
CA ALA A 155 -0.65 -9.35 -15.02
C ALA A 155 -1.67 -9.22 -16.15
N ASN A 156 -1.25 -8.83 -17.35
CA ASN A 156 -2.11 -8.71 -18.53
C ASN A 156 -2.66 -10.06 -18.98
N GLU A 157 -1.90 -11.15 -18.89
CA GLU A 157 -2.41 -12.49 -19.14
C GLU A 157 -3.53 -12.87 -18.16
N MET A 158 -3.32 -12.63 -16.86
CA MET A 158 -4.32 -12.93 -15.84
C MET A 158 -5.58 -12.04 -15.97
N LEU A 159 -5.41 -10.76 -16.29
CA LEU A 159 -6.51 -9.78 -16.44
C LEU A 159 -7.28 -9.95 -17.76
N ARG A 160 -6.69 -10.54 -18.80
CA ARG A 160 -7.37 -10.81 -20.08
C ARG A 160 -8.57 -11.73 -19.93
N HIS A 161 -8.53 -12.65 -18.95
CA HIS A 161 -9.63 -13.56 -18.66
C HIS A 161 -10.75 -12.93 -17.81
N MET A 162 -10.56 -11.72 -17.29
CA MET A 162 -11.57 -11.05 -16.48
C MET A 162 -12.65 -10.40 -17.36
N PRO A 163 -13.91 -10.35 -16.88
CA PRO A 163 -15.02 -9.80 -17.67
C PRO A 163 -14.79 -8.35 -18.12
N SER A 164 -15.31 -7.98 -19.28
CA SER A 164 -15.14 -6.62 -19.83
C SER A 164 -15.87 -5.52 -19.04
N HIS A 165 -16.88 -5.89 -18.26
CA HIS A 165 -17.69 -4.98 -17.46
C HIS A 165 -17.11 -4.71 -16.07
N SER A 166 -16.01 -5.37 -15.70
CA SER A 166 -15.27 -5.10 -14.47
C SER A 166 -14.08 -4.17 -14.73
N SER A 167 -13.66 -3.48 -13.67
CA SER A 167 -12.43 -2.69 -13.70
C SER A 167 -11.24 -3.63 -13.55
N ARG A 168 -10.28 -3.51 -14.46
CA ARG A 168 -9.02 -4.25 -14.48
C ARG A 168 -7.93 -3.29 -14.08
N GLU A 169 -7.32 -3.53 -12.93
CA GLU A 169 -6.44 -2.58 -12.27
C GLU A 169 -5.11 -3.26 -11.95
N VAL A 170 -4.01 -2.52 -12.12
CA VAL A 170 -2.67 -2.96 -11.73
C VAL A 170 -2.08 -1.94 -10.76
N LEU A 171 -1.66 -2.40 -9.59
CA LEU A 171 -0.94 -1.61 -8.59
C LEU A 171 0.51 -2.10 -8.53
N VAL A 172 1.44 -1.23 -8.90
CA VAL A 172 2.87 -1.53 -8.87
C VAL A 172 3.49 -0.96 -7.60
N ILE A 173 4.07 -1.83 -6.77
CA ILE A 173 4.85 -1.46 -5.60
C ILE A 173 6.32 -1.71 -5.93
N MET A 174 6.97 -0.67 -6.46
CA MET A 174 8.36 -0.69 -6.88
C MET A 174 9.22 0.08 -5.88
N GLY A 175 10.26 -0.56 -5.36
CA GLY A 175 11.28 0.08 -4.54
C GLY A 175 12.57 0.37 -5.29
N SER A 176 12.83 -0.38 -6.36
CA SER A 176 13.91 -0.14 -7.30
C SER A 176 13.73 1.20 -8.01
N LEU A 177 14.84 1.87 -8.36
CA LEU A 177 14.82 3.09 -9.19
C LEU A 177 14.99 2.81 -10.68
N SER A 178 15.32 1.57 -11.02
CA SER A 178 15.54 1.09 -12.37
C SER A 178 14.82 -0.24 -12.56
N THR A 179 14.52 -0.56 -13.82
CA THR A 179 13.96 -1.86 -14.21
C THR A 179 14.83 -2.49 -15.29
N CYS A 180 14.90 -3.82 -15.29
CA CYS A 180 15.75 -4.61 -16.17
C CYS A 180 14.86 -5.50 -17.04
N ASP A 181 14.35 -4.92 -18.12
CA ASP A 181 13.38 -5.54 -19.01
C ASP A 181 14.04 -6.09 -20.30
N PRO A 182 13.52 -7.20 -20.87
CA PRO A 182 14.10 -7.82 -22.06
C PRO A 182 13.86 -7.04 -23.37
N GLY A 183 12.81 -6.22 -23.45
CA GLY A 183 12.44 -5.46 -24.64
C GLY A 183 11.95 -4.05 -24.33
N ASP A 184 11.30 -3.42 -25.30
CA ASP A 184 10.70 -2.10 -25.11
C ASP A 184 9.41 -2.23 -24.28
N ILE A 185 9.36 -1.54 -23.15
CA ILE A 185 8.21 -1.55 -22.27
C ILE A 185 7.03 -0.75 -22.84
N GLU A 186 7.27 0.24 -23.71
CA GLU A 186 6.20 1.03 -24.34
C GLU A 186 5.27 0.11 -25.14
N GLU A 187 5.82 -0.88 -25.84
CA GLU A 187 5.03 -1.90 -26.54
C GLU A 187 4.14 -2.72 -25.59
N SER A 188 4.59 -2.97 -24.36
CA SER A 188 3.80 -3.71 -23.38
C SER A 188 2.73 -2.84 -22.72
N LEU A 189 2.87 -1.51 -22.74
CA LEU A 189 1.86 -0.56 -22.26
C LEU A 189 0.77 -0.27 -23.29
N GLU A 190 1.06 -0.44 -24.58
CA GLU A 190 0.09 -0.26 -25.68
C GLU A 190 -0.81 -1.50 -25.91
N LYS A 191 -0.45 -2.67 -25.35
CA LYS A 191 -1.22 -3.93 -25.44
C LYS A 191 -2.48 -3.92 -24.56
#